data_AF-A0A8X6EX68-F1
#
_entry.id   AF-A0A8X6EX68-F1
#
_cell.length_a   1.000
_cell.length_b   1.000
_cell.length_c   1.000
_cell.angle_alpha   90.00
_cell.angle_beta   90.00
_cell.angle_gamma   90.00
#
_symmetry.space_group_name_H-M   'P 1'
#
loop_
_entity.id
_entity.type
_entity.pdbx_description
1 polymer ?
#
loop_
_entity_poly.entity_id
_entity_poly.type
_entity_poly.pdbx_seq_one_letter_code
_entity_poly.pdbx_strand_id
1 'polypeptide(L)'
;MGQKTWQKILLNDNAPSHTAKPVKDTLKSLGWDILPKPPYSLDLASSDYPLFASMGSAYAEKFFRNFEEVGKWLDEFTKYKHFFWHSFHKLPERWAKCVEADGQYFELKKLLLFENSMKIYLSELALIS
;
A
#
# COMPACT_ATOMS: atom_id res chain seq x y z
N MET A 1 -22.15 18.61 27.09
CA MET A 1 -21.14 17.55 26.86
C MET A 1 -20.66 17.70 25.43
N GLY A 2 -19.40 18.08 25.19
CA GLY A 2 -18.87 18.24 23.83
C GLY A 2 -18.78 16.89 23.13
N GLN A 3 -19.27 16.80 21.89
CA GLN A 3 -19.08 15.62 21.05
C GLN A 3 -17.57 15.44 20.81
N LYS A 4 -17.02 14.28 21.20
CA LYS A 4 -15.67 13.89 20.77
C LYS A 4 -15.72 13.64 19.26
N THR A 5 -15.13 14.53 18.49
CA THR A 5 -14.89 14.32 17.06
C THR A 5 -13.54 13.63 16.90
N TRP A 6 -13.48 12.60 16.06
CA TRP A 6 -12.23 11.91 15.75
C TRP A 6 -11.56 12.61 14.58
N GLN A 7 -10.34 13.10 14.80
CA GLN A 7 -9.51 13.67 13.75
C GLN A 7 -9.04 12.54 12.82
N LYS A 8 -9.25 12.70 11.51
CA LYS A 8 -8.83 11.72 10.50
C LYS A 8 -7.45 12.10 9.98
N ILE A 9 -6.55 11.12 9.95
CA ILE A 9 -5.19 11.27 9.43
C ILE A 9 -5.04 10.37 8.20
N LEU A 10 -4.60 10.95 7.09
CA LEU A 10 -4.31 10.27 5.85
C LEU A 10 -2.80 10.00 5.74
N LEU A 11 -2.45 8.74 5.46
CA LEU A 11 -1.10 8.33 5.07
C LEU A 11 -1.15 7.84 3.61
N ASN A 12 -0.49 8.57 2.71
CA ASN A 12 -0.31 8.19 1.30
C ASN A 12 1.13 8.46 0.85
N ASP A 13 1.46 8.09 -0.38
CA ASP A 13 2.74 8.41 -1.01
C ASP A 13 2.76 9.81 -1.64
N ASN A 14 3.96 10.27 -1.99
CA ASN A 14 4.19 11.60 -2.56
C ASN A 14 3.95 11.65 -4.08
N ALA A 15 3.07 10.80 -4.62
CA ALA A 15 2.73 10.82 -6.04
C ALA A 15 2.26 12.23 -6.48
N PRO A 16 2.58 12.69 -7.70
CA PRO A 16 2.18 14.03 -8.16
C PRO A 16 0.67 14.28 -8.06
N SER A 17 -0.15 13.25 -8.33
CA SER A 17 -1.60 13.30 -8.16
C SER A 17 -2.02 13.56 -6.72
N HIS A 18 -1.33 12.98 -5.73
CA HIS A 18 -1.63 13.11 -4.30
C HIS A 18 -1.16 14.44 -3.70
N THR A 19 -0.12 15.05 -4.28
CA THR A 19 0.44 16.32 -3.80
C THR A 19 -0.14 17.55 -4.51
N ALA A 20 -0.96 17.32 -5.54
CA ALA A 20 -1.62 18.36 -6.33
C ALA A 20 -2.52 19.25 -5.47
N LYS A 21 -2.60 20.53 -5.84
CA LYS A 21 -3.39 21.55 -5.13
C LYS A 21 -4.86 21.17 -4.95
N PRO A 22 -5.58 20.66 -5.97
CA PRO A 22 -6.99 20.29 -5.79
C PRO A 22 -7.20 19.20 -4.72
N VAL A 23 -6.26 18.26 -4.61
CA VAL A 23 -6.33 17.19 -3.59
C VAL A 23 -6.09 17.76 -2.20
N LYS A 24 -5.09 18.63 -2.03
CA LYS A 24 -4.81 19.30 -0.75
C LYS A 24 -5.97 20.17 -0.29
N ASP A 25 -6.58 20.93 -1.21
CA ASP A 25 -7.74 21.78 -0.92
C ASP A 25 -8.95 20.91 -0.50
N THR A 26 -9.16 19.78 -1.17
CA THR A 26 -10.21 18.80 -0.81
C THR A 26 -9.97 18.22 0.59
N LEU A 27 -8.76 17.75 0.89
CA LEU A 27 -8.42 17.18 2.20
C LEU A 27 -8.60 18.19 3.33
N LYS A 28 -8.22 19.45 3.10
CA LYS A 28 -8.47 20.56 4.03
C LYS A 28 -9.97 20.80 4.25
N SER A 29 -10.78 20.77 3.19
CA SER A 29 -12.23 20.92 3.30
C SER A 29 -12.91 19.78 4.07
N LEU A 30 -12.36 18.57 3.96
CA LEU A 30 -12.80 17.39 4.71
C LEU A 30 -12.31 17.40 6.17
N GLY A 31 -11.39 18.31 6.51
CA GLY A 31 -10.75 18.40 7.82
C GLY A 31 -9.81 17.24 8.11
N TRP A 32 -9.17 16.66 7.09
CA TRP A 32 -8.23 15.55 7.26
C TRP A 32 -6.81 16.06 7.34
N ASP A 33 -6.04 15.56 8.31
CA ASP A 33 -4.61 15.82 8.39
C ASP A 33 -3.84 14.86 7.50
N ILE A 34 -2.73 15.34 6.93
CA ILE A 34 -1.85 14.52 6.09
C ILE A 34 -0.62 14.17 6.93
N LEU A 35 -0.35 12.87 7.09
CA LEU A 35 0.87 12.41 7.75
C LEU A 35 2.06 12.61 6.79
N PRO A 36 3.14 13.30 7.20
CA PRO A 36 4.30 13.48 6.35
C PRO A 36 4.98 12.14 6.06
N LYS A 37 5.34 11.90 4.80
CA LYS A 37 6.08 10.71 4.37
C LYS A 37 7.36 11.12 3.63
N PRO A 38 8.52 10.52 3.94
CA PRO A 38 9.73 10.81 3.18
C PRO A 38 9.60 10.27 1.73
N PRO A 39 10.30 10.89 0.76
CA PRO A 39 10.42 10.32 -0.58
C PRO A 39 10.91 8.86 -0.54
N TYR A 40 10.44 8.04 -1.47
CA TYR A 40 10.87 6.64 -1.66
C TYR A 40 10.74 5.71 -0.45
N SER A 41 9.93 6.07 0.55
CA SER A 41 9.77 5.28 1.78
C SER A 41 8.70 4.20 1.66
N LEU A 42 8.90 3.22 0.77
CA LEU A 42 7.97 2.12 0.56
C LEU A 42 7.79 1.28 1.83
N ASP A 43 8.87 1.09 2.60
CA ASP A 43 8.88 0.37 3.89
C ASP A 43 7.97 1.04 4.94
N LEU A 44 7.68 2.33 4.76
CA LEU A 44 6.86 3.14 5.67
C LEU A 44 5.40 3.31 5.23
N ALA A 45 5.01 2.82 4.06
CA ALA A 45 3.60 2.74 3.69
C ALA A 45 2.95 1.54 4.38
N SER A 46 1.86 1.80 5.11
CA SER A 46 1.11 0.77 5.82
C SER A 46 0.46 -0.24 4.86
N SER A 47 -0.03 0.21 3.71
CA SER A 47 -0.68 -0.63 2.71
C SER A 47 0.33 -1.47 1.92
N ASP A 48 1.45 -0.86 1.54
CA ASP A 48 2.21 -1.33 0.38
C ASP A 48 2.91 -2.67 0.63
N TYR A 49 3.24 -2.98 1.88
CA TYR A 49 3.96 -4.22 2.15
C TYR A 49 3.05 -5.41 2.50
N PRO A 50 2.19 -5.37 3.53
CA PRO A 50 1.52 -6.61 3.95
C PRO A 50 0.26 -6.90 3.11
N LEU A 51 -0.49 -5.86 2.70
CA LEU A 51 -1.70 -6.04 1.90
C LEU A 51 -1.35 -6.51 0.48
N PHE A 52 -0.48 -5.77 -0.23
CA PHE A 52 -0.12 -6.12 -1.61
C PHE A 52 0.74 -7.37 -1.71
N ALA A 53 1.61 -7.67 -0.73
CA ALA A 53 2.31 -8.97 -0.73
C ALA A 53 1.32 -10.14 -0.56
N SER A 54 0.38 -10.04 0.39
CA SER A 54 -0.65 -11.07 0.56
C SER A 54 -1.57 -11.18 -0.64
N MET A 55 -1.94 -10.04 -1.24
CA MET A 55 -2.75 -9.99 -2.44
C MET A 55 -2.01 -10.63 -3.62
N GLY A 56 -0.72 -10.31 -3.80
CA GLY A 56 0.14 -10.91 -4.83
C GLY A 56 0.22 -12.43 -4.70
N SER A 57 0.40 -12.95 -3.47
CA SER A 57 0.37 -14.40 -3.24
C SER A 57 -1.00 -15.02 -3.56
N ALA A 58 -2.10 -14.38 -3.18
CA ALA A 58 -3.45 -14.87 -3.47
C ALA A 58 -3.84 -14.73 -4.96
N TYR A 59 -3.18 -13.81 -5.67
CA TYR A 59 -3.39 -13.49 -7.06
C TYR A 59 -2.56 -14.37 -8.02
N ALA A 60 -1.39 -14.86 -7.58
CA ALA A 60 -0.38 -15.50 -8.43
C ALA A 60 -0.89 -16.66 -9.31
N GLU A 61 -1.94 -17.36 -8.91
CA GLU A 61 -2.49 -18.52 -9.63
C GLU A 61 -3.88 -18.25 -10.24
N LYS A 62 -4.30 -16.99 -10.31
CA LYS A 62 -5.64 -16.61 -10.79
C LYS A 62 -5.58 -16.02 -12.19
N PHE A 63 -6.42 -16.56 -13.06
CA PHE A 63 -6.71 -15.99 -14.37
C PHE A 63 -8.11 -15.39 -14.36
N PHE A 64 -8.21 -14.13 -14.78
CA PHE A 64 -9.46 -13.40 -14.89
C PHE A 64 -9.80 -13.20 -16.37
N ARG A 65 -11.04 -13.48 -16.75
CA ARG A 65 -11.50 -13.35 -18.13
C ARG A 65 -12.00 -11.96 -18.47
N ASN A 66 -12.42 -11.21 -17.45
CA ASN A 66 -12.98 -9.87 -17.59
C ASN A 66 -12.86 -9.07 -16.29
N PHE A 67 -13.20 -7.79 -16.36
CA PHE A 67 -13.15 -6.88 -15.23
C PHE A 67 -14.13 -7.23 -14.09
N GLU A 68 -15.29 -7.84 -14.41
CA GLU A 68 -16.27 -8.24 -13.41
C GLU A 68 -15.73 -9.34 -12.47
N GLU A 69 -14.99 -10.30 -13.03
CA GLU A 69 -14.34 -11.35 -12.25
C GLU A 69 -13.25 -10.78 -11.31
N VAL A 70 -12.52 -9.76 -11.75
CA VAL A 70 -11.55 -9.04 -10.90
C VAL A 70 -12.26 -8.35 -9.74
N GLY A 71 -13.37 -7.64 -10.03
CA GLY A 71 -14.17 -6.96 -9.02
C GLY A 71 -14.69 -7.91 -7.95
N LYS A 72 -15.33 -9.03 -8.36
CA LYS A 72 -15.83 -10.05 -7.43
C LYS A 72 -14.73 -10.64 -6.56
N TRP A 73 -13.56 -10.92 -7.14
CA TRP A 73 -12.44 -11.44 -6.37
C TRP A 73 -11.91 -10.42 -5.37
N LEU A 74 -11.80 -9.15 -5.76
CA LEU A 74 -11.36 -8.08 -4.86
C LEU A 74 -12.35 -7.88 -3.71
N ASP A 75 -13.65 -7.94 -3.98
CA ASP A 75 -14.69 -7.88 -2.94
C ASP A 75 -14.54 -9.02 -1.94
N GLU A 76 -14.27 -10.24 -2.39
CA GLU A 76 -14.00 -11.37 -1.49
C GLU A 76 -12.67 -11.20 -0.72
N PHE A 77 -11.61 -10.75 -1.39
CA PHE A 77 -10.30 -10.55 -0.77
C PHE A 77 -10.31 -9.44 0.30
N THR A 78 -11.08 -8.38 0.11
CA THR A 78 -11.13 -7.25 1.04
C THR A 78 -11.98 -7.51 2.29
N LYS A 79 -12.80 -8.57 2.32
CA LYS A 79 -13.54 -8.99 3.53
C LYS A 79 -12.62 -9.36 4.69
N TYR A 80 -11.37 -9.76 4.42
CA TYR A 80 -10.39 -10.12 5.43
C TYR A 80 -9.80 -8.89 6.13
N LYS A 81 -10.53 -8.33 7.11
CA LYS A 81 -10.14 -7.14 7.88
C LYS A 81 -8.82 -7.28 8.66
N HIS A 82 -8.39 -8.51 8.95
CA HIS A 82 -7.18 -8.78 9.73
C HIS A 82 -5.92 -8.20 9.08
N PHE A 83 -5.84 -8.18 7.75
CA PHE A 83 -4.67 -7.63 7.05
C PHE A 83 -4.51 -6.14 7.29
N PHE A 84 -5.60 -5.38 7.20
CA PHE A 84 -5.57 -3.93 7.45
C PHE A 84 -5.13 -3.66 8.88
N TRP A 85 -5.77 -4.31 9.86
CA TRP A 85 -5.42 -4.14 11.27
C TRP A 85 -3.94 -4.45 11.51
N HIS A 86 -3.47 -5.63 11.10
CA HIS A 86 -2.08 -6.05 11.32
C HIS A 86 -1.06 -5.11 10.68
N SER A 87 -1.38 -4.59 9.50
CA SER A 87 -0.51 -3.66 8.78
C SER A 87 -0.37 -2.31 9.50
N PHE A 88 -1.49 -1.77 10.01
CA PHE A 88 -1.47 -0.54 10.79
C PHE A 88 -0.72 -0.70 12.11
N HIS A 89 -0.89 -1.82 12.81
CA HIS A 89 -0.22 -2.06 14.10
C HIS A 89 1.27 -2.34 13.99
N LYS A 90 1.77 -2.65 12.79
CA LYS A 90 3.21 -2.80 12.51
C LYS A 90 3.92 -1.50 12.15
N LEU A 91 3.19 -0.41 11.90
CA LEU A 91 3.80 0.88 11.58
C LEU A 91 4.78 1.38 12.65
N PRO A 92 4.47 1.32 13.96
CA PRO A 92 5.41 1.79 14.97
C PRO A 92 6.73 1.01 14.99
N GLU A 93 6.67 -0.32 14.81
CA GLU A 93 7.85 -1.18 14.72
C GLU A 93 8.70 -0.81 13.49
N ARG A 94 8.06 -0.52 12.35
CA ARG A 94 8.75 -0.10 11.13
C ARG A 94 9.39 1.28 11.25
N TRP A 95 8.72 2.22 11.91
CA TRP A 95 9.30 3.52 12.21
C TRP A 95 10.53 3.39 13.12
N ALA A 96 10.47 2.51 14.13
CA ALA A 96 11.63 2.23 14.98
C ALA A 96 12.81 1.67 14.15
N LYS A 97 12.58 0.68 13.29
CA LYS A 97 13.60 0.12 12.41
C LYS A 97 14.18 1.15 11.43
N CYS A 98 13.36 2.05 10.90
CA CYS A 98 13.82 3.14 10.04
C CYS A 98 14.78 4.08 10.78
N VAL A 99 14.46 4.42 12.04
CA VAL A 99 15.32 5.24 12.90
C VAL A 99 16.61 4.51 13.23
N GLU A 100 16.55 3.24 13.60
CA GLU A 100 17.73 2.40 13.88
C GLU A 100 18.64 2.23 12.66
N ALA A 101 18.05 2.25 11.45
CA ALA A 101 18.77 2.15 10.19
C ALA A 101 19.23 3.53 9.64
N ASP A 102 19.12 4.61 10.41
CA ASP A 102 19.44 5.98 9.98
C ASP A 102 18.75 6.36 8.64
N GLY A 103 17.51 5.93 8.47
CA GLY A 103 16.71 6.15 7.25
C GLY A 103 17.05 5.25 6.07
N GLN A 104 17.95 4.27 6.22
CA GLN A 104 18.22 3.25 5.21
C GLN A 104 17.09 2.22 5.14
N TYR A 105 16.97 1.56 3.98
CA TYR A 105 16.07 0.42 3.82
C TYR A 105 16.46 -0.73 4.74
N PHE A 106 15.46 -1.36 5.37
CA PHE A 106 15.68 -2.43 6.35
C PHE A 106 15.02 -3.77 5.97
N GLU A 107 14.26 -3.84 4.86
CA GLU A 107 13.62 -5.08 4.36
C GLU A 107 13.86 -5.35 2.85
N LEU A 108 15.11 -5.35 2.37
CA LEU A 108 15.44 -5.55 0.95
C LEU A 108 15.23 -7.00 0.40
N LYS A 109 14.98 -8.00 1.24
CA LYS A 109 14.96 -9.41 0.79
C LYS A 109 13.69 -9.85 0.04
N LYS A 110 12.56 -9.14 0.14
CA LYS A 110 11.29 -9.57 -0.50
C LYS A 110 10.93 -8.81 -1.78
N LEU A 111 11.34 -7.54 -1.92
CA LEU A 111 11.08 -6.73 -3.12
C LEU A 111 11.77 -7.29 -4.36
N LEU A 112 13.01 -7.78 -4.23
CA LEU A 112 13.73 -8.44 -5.32
C LEU A 112 12.99 -9.67 -5.85
N LEU A 113 12.31 -10.44 -4.99
CA LEU A 113 11.54 -11.61 -5.42
C LEU A 113 10.27 -11.20 -6.19
N PHE A 114 9.58 -10.15 -5.75
CA PHE A 114 8.40 -9.64 -6.44
C PHE A 114 8.74 -9.01 -7.80
N GLU A 115 9.79 -8.18 -7.85
CA GLU A 115 10.27 -7.61 -9.12
C GLU A 115 10.75 -8.69 -10.10
N ASN A 116 11.47 -9.70 -9.59
CA ASN A 116 11.91 -10.82 -10.44
C ASN A 116 10.72 -11.66 -10.92
N SER A 117 9.71 -11.88 -10.08
CA SER A 117 8.48 -12.60 -10.47
C SER A 117 7.67 -11.83 -11.52
N MET A 118 7.54 -10.51 -11.38
CA MET A 118 6.87 -9.66 -12.37
C MET A 118 7.65 -9.57 -13.68
N LYS A 119 8.99 -9.54 -13.63
CA LYS A 119 9.85 -9.58 -14.83
C LYS A 119 9.69 -10.91 -15.58
N ILE A 120 9.62 -12.03 -14.86
CA ILE A 120 9.36 -13.35 -15.47
C ILE A 120 7.99 -13.34 -16.17
N TYR A 121 6.94 -12.88 -15.49
CA TYR A 121 5.59 -12.83 -16.04
C TYR A 121 5.48 -11.95 -17.30
N LEU A 122 6.14 -10.79 -17.30
CA LEU A 122 6.19 -9.91 -18.46
C LEU A 122 7.01 -10.51 -19.61
N SER A 123 8.08 -11.27 -19.31
CA SER A 123 8.87 -11.95 -20.33
C SER A 123 8.14 -13.13 -20.97
N GLU A 124 7.31 -13.85 -20.20
CA GLU A 124 6.48 -14.94 -20.71
C GLU A 124 5.33 -14.41 -21.58
N LEU A 125 4.70 -13.29 -21.19
CA LEU A 125 3.70 -12.61 -22.02
C LEU A 125 4.26 -12.11 -23.36
N ALA A 126 5.51 -11.65 -23.38
CA ALA A 126 6.19 -11.21 -24.61
C ALA A 126 6.60 -12.35 -25.55
N LEU A 127 6.65 -13.59 -25.07
CA LEU A 127 6.95 -14.78 -25.88
C LEU A 127 5.71 -15.39 -26.54
N ILE A 128 4.51 -14.98 -26.13
CA ILE A 128 3.23 -15.52 -26.59
C ILE A 128 2.48 -14.51 -27.49
N SER A 129 3.05 -13.33 -27.72
CA SER A 129 2.58 -12.31 -28.70
C SER A 129 3.40 -12.32 -29.98
#